data_AF-A0A1S2M043-F1
#
_entry.id   AF-A0A1S2M043-F1
#
_cell.length_a   1.000
_cell.length_b   1.000
_cell.length_c   1.000
_cell.angle_alpha   90.00
_cell.angle_beta   90.00
_cell.angle_gamma   90.00
#
_symmetry.space_group_name_H-M   'P 1'
#
loop_
_entity.id
_entity.type
_entity.pdbx_description
1 polymer ?
#
loop_
_entity_poly.entity_id
_entity_poly.type
_entity_poly.pdbx_seq_one_letter_code
_entity_poly.pdbx_strand_id
1 'polypeptide(L)'
;MIKQRSFYGKKKKWIIVGVIVLIGVMTTVGVARSIEETIYEVETVSPELTLLVLAVMLPGTLYVKNEQIVYYSPEIGQQYELLVEEGDFVEKGTALIKYKSQHLEIEKEQYALSIQAIDLRLSEINRQKDDVIKQKAELNKKKEDLKKRDCAFLERERVFWSFIKFYQY
;
A
#
# COMPACT_ATOMS: atom_id res chain seq x y z
N MET A 1 -93.70 79.02 -82.30
CA MET A 1 -92.96 79.10 -81.02
C MET A 1 -93.02 77.72 -80.35
N ILE A 2 -92.03 77.07 -79.73
CA ILE A 2 -90.61 77.26 -79.39
C ILE A 2 -90.02 75.82 -79.22
N LYS A 3 -88.72 75.66 -79.49
CA LYS A 3 -87.92 74.41 -79.57
C LYS A 3 -86.98 74.29 -78.36
N GLN A 4 -86.93 73.15 -77.65
CA GLN A 4 -85.88 72.76 -76.67
C GLN A 4 -85.83 71.21 -76.58
N ARG A 5 -85.06 70.49 -77.42
CA ARG A 5 -83.66 70.04 -77.27
C ARG A 5 -83.42 69.04 -76.10
N SER A 6 -83.51 67.75 -76.43
CA SER A 6 -83.12 66.63 -75.55
C SER A 6 -81.60 66.45 -75.56
N PHE A 7 -80.92 66.78 -74.46
CA PHE A 7 -79.49 66.47 -74.28
C PHE A 7 -79.08 66.32 -72.81
N TYR A 8 -79.95 65.75 -71.96
CA TYR A 8 -79.78 65.77 -70.50
C TYR A 8 -80.00 64.40 -69.81
N GLY A 9 -79.69 63.28 -70.49
CA GLY A 9 -79.91 61.91 -69.96
C GLY A 9 -78.68 60.99 -69.89
N LYS A 10 -77.64 61.21 -70.73
CA LYS A 10 -76.46 60.31 -70.82
C LYS A 10 -75.32 60.71 -69.88
N LYS A 11 -75.10 62.01 -69.68
CA LYS A 11 -73.96 62.55 -68.89
C LYS A 11 -74.10 62.33 -67.37
N LYS A 12 -75.32 62.36 -66.83
CA LYS A 12 -75.57 62.07 -65.40
C LYS A 12 -75.29 60.60 -65.02
N LYS A 13 -75.60 59.66 -65.92
CA LYS A 13 -75.33 58.23 -65.70
C LYS A 13 -73.82 57.92 -65.68
N TRP A 14 -73.03 58.62 -66.49
CA TRP A 14 -71.56 58.49 -66.50
C TRP A 14 -70.89 58.97 -65.21
N ILE A 15 -71.44 60.02 -64.59
CA ILE A 15 -70.94 60.51 -63.29
C ILE A 15 -71.18 59.48 -62.18
N ILE A 16 -72.36 58.83 -62.15
CA ILE A 16 -72.68 57.81 -61.14
C ILE A 16 -71.77 56.58 -61.28
N VAL A 17 -71.50 56.14 -62.52
CA VAL A 17 -70.56 55.03 -62.77
C VAL A 17 -69.14 55.38 -62.30
N GLY A 18 -68.68 56.61 -62.55
CA GLY A 18 -67.38 57.06 -62.09
C GLY A 18 -67.23 57.04 -60.56
N VAL A 19 -68.27 57.45 -59.84
CA VAL A 19 -68.27 57.45 -58.37
C VAL A 19 -68.23 56.02 -57.80
N ILE A 20 -68.97 55.09 -58.39
CA ILE A 20 -68.97 53.68 -57.95
C ILE A 20 -67.59 53.03 -58.15
N VAL A 21 -66.95 53.31 -59.28
CA VAL A 21 -65.59 52.81 -59.57
C VAL A 21 -64.59 53.38 -58.57
N LEU A 22 -64.68 54.67 -58.23
CA LEU A 22 -63.77 55.31 -57.27
C LEU A 22 -63.85 54.66 -55.88
N ILE A 23 -65.06 54.38 -55.39
CA ILE A 23 -65.27 53.74 -54.08
C ILE A 23 -64.75 52.29 -54.08
N GLY A 24 -64.95 51.55 -55.18
CA GLY A 24 -64.42 50.20 -55.34
C GLY A 24 -62.89 50.14 -55.31
N VAL A 25 -62.22 51.10 -55.95
CA VAL A 25 -60.75 51.20 -55.92
C VAL A 25 -60.24 51.53 -54.51
N MET A 26 -60.93 52.42 -53.79
CA MET A 26 -60.48 52.86 -52.47
C MET A 26 -60.61 51.76 -51.40
N THR A 27 -61.65 50.91 -51.51
CA THR A 27 -61.86 49.78 -50.59
C THR A 27 -60.89 48.62 -50.84
N THR A 28 -60.57 48.33 -52.10
CA THR A 28 -59.61 47.25 -52.45
C THR A 28 -58.17 47.59 -52.08
N VAL A 29 -57.75 48.84 -52.23
CA VAL A 29 -56.39 49.28 -51.82
C VAL A 29 -56.21 49.26 -50.30
N GLY A 30 -57.26 49.57 -49.53
CA GLY A 30 -57.20 49.56 -48.07
C GLY A 30 -56.97 48.17 -47.48
N VAL A 31 -57.68 47.16 -48.01
CA VAL A 31 -57.56 45.77 -47.55
C VAL A 31 -56.23 45.14 -47.99
N ALA A 32 -55.73 45.47 -49.19
CA ALA A 32 -54.44 44.96 -49.65
C ALA A 32 -53.27 45.41 -48.76
N ARG A 33 -53.34 46.62 -48.19
CA ARG A 33 -52.33 47.13 -47.26
C ARG A 33 -52.50 46.64 -45.82
N SER A 34 -53.67 46.12 -45.44
CA SER A 34 -53.92 45.61 -44.09
C SER A 34 -53.60 44.12 -43.91
N ILE A 35 -53.18 43.42 -44.97
CA ILE A 35 -52.77 42.00 -44.91
C ILE A 35 -51.27 41.88 -44.56
N GLU A 36 -50.53 42.98 -44.46
CA GLU A 36 -49.13 43.00 -44.00
C GLU A 36 -48.99 43.08 -42.47
N GLU A 37 -49.90 42.46 -41.70
CA GLU A 37 -49.66 42.19 -40.27
C GLU A 37 -48.73 40.99 -40.11
N THR A 38 -47.43 41.29 -40.13
CA THR A 38 -46.33 40.65 -39.40
C THR A 38 -46.56 39.19 -38.94
N ILE A 39 -46.24 38.24 -39.82
CA ILE A 39 -46.00 36.85 -39.41
C ILE A 39 -44.57 36.79 -38.87
N TYR A 40 -44.42 36.77 -37.55
CA TYR A 40 -43.13 36.47 -36.93
C TYR A 40 -42.93 34.95 -36.94
N GLU A 41 -42.06 34.47 -37.84
CA GLU A 41 -41.62 33.08 -37.87
C GLU A 41 -40.58 32.90 -36.76
N VAL A 42 -41.00 32.32 -35.64
CA VAL A 42 -40.09 31.94 -34.54
C VAL A 42 -39.59 30.53 -34.78
N GLU A 43 -38.28 30.41 -34.93
CA GLU A 43 -37.57 29.14 -35.06
C GLU A 43 -37.78 28.30 -33.79
N THR A 44 -38.53 27.21 -33.91
CA THR A 44 -38.82 26.30 -32.78
C THR A 44 -37.88 25.11 -32.85
N VAL A 45 -37.01 24.99 -31.84
CA VAL A 45 -36.16 23.81 -31.67
C VAL A 45 -36.97 22.74 -30.95
N SER A 46 -37.17 21.59 -31.60
CA SER A 46 -37.80 20.41 -30.98
C SER A 46 -36.73 19.66 -30.16
N PRO A 47 -36.88 19.54 -28.83
CA PRO A 47 -35.85 18.91 -28.00
C PRO A 47 -35.86 17.38 -28.19
N GLU A 48 -34.70 16.81 -28.56
CA GLU A 48 -34.48 15.37 -28.63
C GLU A 48 -34.21 14.79 -27.23
N LEU A 49 -34.94 13.74 -26.85
CA LEU A 49 -34.78 13.07 -25.55
C LEU A 49 -33.49 12.25 -25.53
N THR A 50 -32.43 12.84 -24.97
CA THR A 50 -31.14 12.16 -24.76
C THR A 50 -30.96 11.79 -23.28
N LEU A 51 -30.39 10.62 -23.00
CA LEU A 51 -30.07 10.18 -21.64
C LEU A 51 -28.94 11.04 -21.06
N LEU A 52 -29.29 11.90 -20.11
CA LEU A 52 -28.33 12.71 -19.36
C LEU A 52 -27.76 11.91 -18.20
N VAL A 53 -26.48 11.53 -18.30
CA VAL A 53 -25.74 10.97 -17.15
C VAL A 53 -25.18 12.13 -16.34
N LEU A 54 -25.84 12.44 -15.22
CA LEU A 54 -25.37 13.47 -14.30
C LEU A 54 -24.22 12.93 -13.45
N ALA A 55 -22.99 13.09 -13.93
CA ALA A 55 -21.79 12.83 -13.15
C ALA A 55 -21.45 14.06 -12.30
N VAL A 56 -21.71 13.99 -10.99
CA VAL A 56 -21.31 15.04 -10.05
C VAL A 56 -19.86 14.78 -9.64
N MET A 57 -18.94 15.66 -10.06
CA MET A 57 -17.56 15.64 -9.58
C MET A 57 -17.51 16.27 -8.19
N LEU A 58 -17.26 15.46 -7.17
CA LEU A 58 -16.98 15.95 -5.83
C LEU A 58 -15.48 16.29 -5.76
N PRO A 59 -15.09 17.56 -5.52
CA PRO A 59 -13.70 17.89 -5.30
C PRO A 59 -13.27 17.28 -3.97
N GLY A 60 -12.19 16.51 -4.00
CA GLY A 60 -11.59 15.89 -2.83
C GLY A 60 -10.07 15.94 -2.92
N THR A 61 -9.42 15.96 -1.76
CA THR A 61 -7.96 15.92 -1.68
C THR A 61 -7.52 14.49 -1.48
N LEU A 62 -6.51 14.05 -2.24
CA LEU A 62 -5.87 12.77 -2.01
C LEU A 62 -4.93 12.88 -0.81
N TYR A 63 -5.13 12.02 0.18
CA TYR A 63 -4.23 11.88 1.32
C TYR A 63 -3.45 10.57 1.20
N VAL A 64 -2.17 10.63 1.55
CA VAL A 64 -1.35 9.42 1.66
C VAL A 64 -1.88 8.60 2.83
N LYS A 65 -2.34 7.37 2.56
CA LYS A 65 -2.95 6.51 3.58
C LYS A 65 -1.99 6.20 4.74
N ASN A 66 -0.71 6.04 4.43
CA ASN A 66 0.34 5.72 5.39
C ASN A 66 1.55 6.62 5.13
N GLU A 67 1.75 7.63 5.97
CA GLU A 67 2.94 8.49 5.95
C GLU A 67 3.79 8.16 7.18
N GLN A 68 5.08 7.93 6.99
CA GLN A 68 6.05 7.73 8.07
C GLN A 68 7.14 8.78 7.96
N ILE A 69 7.22 9.66 8.95
CA ILE A 69 8.28 10.66 9.06
C ILE A 69 9.28 10.17 10.10
N VAL A 70 10.54 9.99 9.68
CA VAL A 70 11.64 9.59 10.58
C VAL A 70 12.48 10.82 10.88
N TYR A 71 12.56 11.17 12.17
CA TYR A 71 13.37 12.29 12.64
C TYR A 71 14.77 11.81 13.04
N TYR A 72 15.76 12.65 12.77
CA TYR A 72 17.11 12.46 13.30
C TYR A 72 17.08 12.59 14.83
N SER A 73 17.64 11.60 15.54
CA SER A 73 17.89 11.69 16.97
C SER A 73 19.35 11.34 17.26
N PRO A 74 20.08 12.20 18.02
CA PRO A 74 21.50 12.00 18.31
C PRO A 74 21.76 10.77 19.20
N GLU A 75 20.75 10.24 19.89
CA GLU A 75 20.86 9.00 20.68
C GLU A 75 21.05 7.75 19.80
N ILE A 76 20.55 7.79 18.56
CA ILE A 76 20.59 6.65 17.64
C ILE A 76 21.91 6.58 16.84
N GLY A 77 22.67 7.68 16.84
CA GLY A 77 23.98 7.80 16.18
C GLY A 77 24.18 9.16 15.52
N GLN A 78 25.42 9.65 15.51
CA GLN A 78 25.77 10.94 14.90
C GLN A 78 25.97 10.86 13.39
N GLN A 79 26.32 9.67 12.88
CA GLN A 79 26.55 9.42 11.46
C GLN A 79 25.49 8.44 10.96
N TYR A 80 24.90 8.77 9.80
CA TYR A 80 23.91 7.92 9.16
C TYR A 80 24.26 7.74 7.68
N GLU A 81 23.84 6.61 7.14
CA GLU A 81 23.95 6.24 5.74
C GLU A 81 22.54 5.98 5.21
N LEU A 82 22.16 6.73 4.18
CA LEU A 82 20.91 6.50 3.44
C LEU A 82 21.11 5.30 2.52
N LEU A 83 20.18 4.34 2.60
CA LEU A 83 20.24 3.09 1.83
C LEU A 83 19.34 3.12 0.59
N VAL A 84 18.60 4.22 0.38
CA VAL A 84 17.59 4.40 -0.66
C VAL A 84 17.70 5.82 -1.23
N GLU A 85 17.31 5.99 -2.49
CA GLU A 85 17.28 7.29 -3.15
C GLU A 85 15.87 7.92 -3.13
N GLU A 86 15.80 9.22 -3.37
CA GLU A 86 14.53 9.94 -3.46
C GLU A 86 13.71 9.43 -4.66
N GLY A 87 12.50 8.94 -4.40
CA GLY A 87 11.59 8.43 -5.42
C GLY A 87 11.57 6.91 -5.58
N ASP A 88 12.39 6.18 -4.81
CA ASP A 88 12.39 4.72 -4.82
C ASP A 88 11.10 4.13 -4.22
N PHE A 89 10.61 3.05 -4.83
CA PHE A 89 9.53 2.24 -4.29
C PHE A 89 10.09 1.25 -3.28
N VAL A 90 9.74 1.43 -2.00
CA VAL A 90 10.19 0.57 -0.90
C VAL A 90 9.07 -0.29 -0.34
N GLU A 91 9.38 -1.56 -0.06
CA GLU A 91 8.43 -2.46 0.61
C GLU A 91 8.45 -2.26 2.13
N LYS A 92 7.36 -2.66 2.79
CA LYS A 92 7.25 -2.56 4.25
C LYS A 92 8.34 -3.41 4.92
N GLY A 93 9.15 -2.76 5.76
CA GLY A 93 10.26 -3.40 6.48
C GLY A 93 11.64 -3.19 5.84
N THR A 94 11.69 -2.53 4.68
CA THR A 94 12.96 -2.13 4.05
C THR A 94 13.67 -1.10 4.93
N ALA A 95 14.96 -1.34 5.22
CA ALA A 95 15.77 -0.40 5.98
C ALA A 95 16.10 0.82 5.10
N LEU A 96 15.65 2.00 5.53
CA LEU A 96 15.88 3.26 4.79
C LEU A 96 17.18 3.94 5.21
N ILE A 97 17.53 3.82 6.49
CA ILE A 97 18.66 4.52 7.12
C ILE A 97 19.43 3.51 7.98
N LYS A 98 20.75 3.55 7.87
CA LYS A 98 21.66 2.83 8.75
C LYS A 98 22.48 3.81 9.57
N TYR A 99 22.34 3.76 10.89
CA TYR A 99 23.17 4.55 11.79
C TYR A 99 24.50 3.85 12.07
N LYS A 100 25.59 4.62 12.02
CA LYS A 100 26.91 4.18 12.48
C LYS A 100 27.14 4.76 13.87
N SER A 101 27.25 3.88 14.85
CA SER A 101 27.60 4.23 16.23
C SER A 101 28.88 3.53 16.61
N GLN A 102 29.95 4.30 16.80
CA GLN A 102 31.25 3.77 17.21
C GLN A 102 31.15 3.06 18.57
N HIS A 103 30.31 3.56 19.47
CA HIS A 103 30.10 2.94 20.78
C HIS A 103 29.49 1.54 20.65
N LEU A 104 28.48 1.38 19.80
CA LEU A 104 27.83 0.10 19.55
C LEU A 104 28.78 -0.92 18.88
N GLU A 105 29.65 -0.45 17.98
CA GLU A 105 30.67 -1.31 17.36
C GLU A 105 31.66 -1.84 18.40
N ILE A 106 32.16 -0.97 19.28
CA ILE A 106 33.08 -1.36 20.37
C ILE A 106 32.40 -2.34 21.33
N GLU A 107 31.15 -2.09 21.75
CA GLU A 107 30.41 -3.02 22.60
C GLU A 107 30.25 -4.39 21.94
N LYS A 108 29.89 -4.42 20.65
CA LYS A 108 29.77 -5.66 19.89
C LYS A 108 31.09 -6.44 19.85
N GLU A 109 32.21 -5.76 19.65
CA GLU A 109 33.55 -6.37 19.70
C GLU A 109 33.87 -6.91 21.09
N GLN A 110 33.56 -6.17 22.16
CA GLN A 110 33.74 -6.64 23.54
C GLN A 110 32.90 -7.88 23.84
N TYR A 111 31.66 -7.94 23.37
CA TYR A 111 30.82 -9.13 23.49
C TYR A 111 31.36 -10.30 22.69
N ALA A 112 31.84 -10.08 21.46
CA ALA A 112 32.43 -11.11 20.64
C ALA A 112 33.71 -11.70 21.29
N LEU A 113 34.56 -10.85 21.88
CA LEU A 113 35.73 -11.28 22.65
C LEU A 113 35.33 -12.06 23.92
N SER A 114 34.26 -11.63 24.59
CA SER A 114 33.75 -12.31 25.78
C SER A 114 33.22 -13.72 25.46
N ILE A 115 32.51 -13.87 24.33
CA ILE A 115 32.04 -15.17 23.85
C ILE A 115 33.24 -16.09 23.56
N GLN A 116 34.25 -15.60 22.84
CA GLN A 116 35.46 -16.38 22.56
C GLN A 116 36.19 -16.81 23.84
N ALA A 117 36.28 -15.93 24.84
CA ALA A 117 36.88 -16.27 26.13
C ALA A 117 36.09 -17.35 26.87
N ILE A 118 34.74 -17.29 26.81
CA ILE A 118 33.87 -18.31 27.40
C ILE A 118 34.06 -19.65 26.69
N ASP A 119 34.13 -19.67 25.36
CA ASP A 119 34.33 -20.90 24.58
C ASP A 119 35.67 -21.56 24.88
N LEU A 120 36.74 -20.78 24.98
CA LEU A 120 38.06 -21.27 25.40
C LEU A 120 37.98 -21.90 26.80
N ARG A 121 37.34 -21.21 27.75
CA ARG A 121 37.17 -21.72 29.11
C ARG A 121 36.33 -22.99 29.15
N LEU A 122 35.29 -23.08 28.33
CA LEU A 122 34.45 -24.27 28.22
C LEU A 122 35.26 -25.47 27.68
N SER A 123 36.12 -25.23 26.70
CA SER A 123 37.02 -26.27 26.15
C SER A 123 38.00 -26.79 27.21
N GLU A 124 38.53 -25.90 28.05
CA GLU A 124 39.43 -26.27 29.14
C GLU A 124 38.71 -27.09 30.21
N ILE A 125 37.52 -26.65 30.65
CA ILE A 125 36.69 -27.38 31.61
C ILE A 125 36.34 -28.78 31.09
N ASN A 126 35.99 -28.90 29.80
CA ASN A 126 35.71 -30.20 29.19
C ASN A 126 36.95 -31.10 29.19
N ARG A 127 38.13 -30.56 28.87
CA ARG A 127 39.38 -31.32 28.93
C ARG A 127 39.70 -31.80 30.35
N GLN A 128 39.52 -30.95 31.36
CA GLN A 128 39.71 -31.32 32.77
C GLN A 128 38.71 -32.41 33.19
N LYS A 129 37.44 -32.30 32.77
CA LYS A 129 36.42 -33.32 33.02
C LYS A 129 36.82 -34.67 32.41
N ASP A 130 37.27 -34.69 31.16
CA ASP A 130 37.70 -35.93 30.49
C ASP A 130 38.91 -36.57 31.18
N ASP A 131 39.87 -35.74 31.64
CA ASP A 131 41.03 -36.22 32.38
C ASP A 131 40.62 -36.86 33.72
N VAL A 132 39.73 -36.21 34.47
CA VAL A 132 39.18 -36.75 35.73
C VAL A 132 38.43 -38.06 35.49
N ILE A 133 37.67 -38.18 34.39
CA ILE A 133 36.98 -39.43 34.02
C ILE A 133 37.98 -40.54 33.75
N LYS A 134 39.05 -40.26 32.99
CA LYS A 134 40.12 -41.23 32.71
C LYS A 134 40.82 -41.68 33.99
N GLN A 135 41.23 -40.74 34.85
CA GLN A 135 41.86 -41.05 36.13
C GLN A 135 40.93 -41.92 37.00
N LYS A 136 39.64 -41.59 37.08
CA LYS A 136 38.67 -42.40 37.84
C LYS A 136 38.53 -43.83 37.29
N ALA A 137 38.53 -43.99 35.97
CA ALA A 137 38.46 -45.30 35.33
C ALA A 137 39.73 -46.14 35.62
N GLU A 138 40.91 -45.53 35.55
CA GLU A 138 42.19 -46.18 35.89
C GLU A 138 42.27 -46.58 37.37
N LEU A 139 41.87 -45.69 38.28
CA LEU A 139 41.79 -46.01 39.71
C LEU A 139 40.83 -47.17 39.99
N ASN A 140 39.68 -47.22 39.31
CA ASN A 140 38.73 -48.31 39.48
C ASN A 140 39.30 -49.65 39.00
N LYS A 141 39.94 -49.68 37.81
CA LYS A 141 40.65 -50.88 37.33
C LYS A 141 41.70 -51.35 38.32
N LYS A 142 42.56 -50.42 38.80
CA LYS A 142 43.60 -50.73 39.77
C LYS A 142 43.02 -51.29 41.08
N LYS A 143 41.95 -50.69 41.62
CA LYS A 143 41.26 -51.20 42.81
C LYS A 143 40.73 -52.62 42.60
N GLU A 144 40.22 -52.92 41.42
CA GLU A 144 39.69 -54.24 41.09
C GLU A 144 40.79 -55.30 40.94
N ASP A 145 41.91 -54.94 40.33
CA ASP A 145 43.10 -55.79 40.24
C ASP A 145 43.71 -56.07 41.62
N LEU A 146 43.76 -55.07 42.50
CA LEU A 146 44.17 -55.23 43.90
C LEU A 146 43.24 -56.21 44.64
N LYS A 147 41.90 -56.03 44.54
CA LYS A 147 40.94 -56.96 45.13
C LYS A 147 41.14 -58.41 44.66
N LYS A 148 41.40 -58.61 43.37
CA LYS A 148 41.66 -59.95 42.82
C LYS A 148 42.92 -60.57 43.39
N ARG A 149 44.00 -59.77 43.54
CA ARG A 149 45.25 -60.20 44.17
C ARG A 149 45.06 -60.57 45.63
N ASP A 150 44.37 -59.73 46.39
CA ASP A 150 44.08 -59.99 47.81
C ASP A 150 43.23 -61.26 47.96
N CYS A 151 42.21 -61.45 47.12
CA CYS A 151 41.37 -62.64 47.14
C CYS A 151 42.18 -63.92 46.79
N ALA A 152 43.03 -63.87 45.74
CA ALA A 152 43.90 -64.98 45.37
C ALA A 152 44.95 -65.31 46.45
N PHE A 153 45.45 -64.29 47.16
CA PHE A 153 46.36 -64.48 48.29
C PHE A 153 45.67 -65.20 49.45
N LEU A 154 44.47 -64.74 49.84
CA LEU A 154 43.68 -65.39 50.90
C LEU A 154 43.28 -66.82 50.53
N GLU A 155 42.99 -67.09 49.26
CA GLU A 155 42.71 -68.43 48.76
C GLU A 155 43.93 -69.35 48.93
N ARG A 156 45.14 -68.88 48.58
CA ARG A 156 46.38 -69.64 48.80
C ARG A 156 46.65 -69.93 50.27
N GLU A 157 46.45 -68.95 51.15
CA GLU A 157 46.59 -69.19 52.60
C GLU A 157 45.58 -70.20 53.10
N ARG A 158 44.32 -70.12 52.66
CA ARG A 158 43.27 -71.09 53.02
C ARG A 158 43.66 -72.51 52.62
N VAL A 159 44.13 -72.70 51.38
CA VAL A 159 44.58 -74.01 50.87
C VAL A 159 45.82 -74.50 51.63
N PHE A 160 46.78 -73.62 51.89
CA PHE A 160 48.01 -73.93 52.64
C PHE A 160 47.72 -74.41 54.06
N TRP A 161 46.87 -73.69 54.80
CA TRP A 161 46.47 -74.09 56.15
C TRP A 161 45.64 -75.39 56.16
N SER A 162 44.83 -75.62 55.13
CA SER A 162 44.12 -76.90 54.97
C SER A 162 45.10 -78.07 54.75
N PHE A 163 46.20 -77.83 54.01
CA PHE A 163 47.23 -78.82 53.75
C PHE A 163 48.05 -79.15 55.01
N ILE A 164 48.39 -78.14 55.81
CA ILE A 164 49.08 -78.34 57.10
C ILE A 164 48.21 -79.17 58.05
N LYS A 165 46.92 -78.85 58.17
CA LYS A 165 45.99 -79.62 59.02
C LYS A 165 45.87 -81.09 58.60
N PHE A 166 45.94 -81.37 57.31
CA PHE A 166 45.84 -82.73 56.78
C PHE A 166 47.07 -83.60 57.13
N TYR A 167 48.25 -82.99 57.30
CA TYR A 167 49.50 -83.69 57.64
C TYR A 167 49.70 -83.95 59.15
N GLN A 168 48.78 -83.47 59.99
CA GLN A 168 48.88 -83.53 61.45
C GLN A 168 47.94 -84.58 62.07
N TYR A 169 47.29 -85.41 61.24
CA TYR A 169 46.44 -86.55 61.58
C TYR A 169 47.05 -87.84 61.01
#